data_AF-A0A7C1C185-F1
#
_entry.id   AF-A0A7C1C185-F1
#
_cell.length_a   1.000
_cell.length_b   1.000
_cell.length_c   1.000
_cell.angle_alpha   90.00
_cell.angle_beta   90.00
_cell.angle_gamma   90.00
#
_symmetry.space_group_name_H-M   'P 1'
#
loop_
_entity.id
_entity.type
_entity.pdbx_description
1 polymer ?
#
loop_
_entity_poly.entity_id
_entity_poly.type
_entity_poly.pdbx_seq_one_letter_code
_entity_poly.pdbx_strand_id
1 'polypeptide(L)'
;MWDEKVSELRVVVDELIKLEDDRKRDKLWLDHARRNKKLRDDMKKYIADKINRAKAEETARVKEIEKILKEIKLWDEWLKYVKGVGPKLAGKILSRIDFEKAKSPSSLWTYCGYAVINGKRTRFQRGEKSIYRPELKSWLHMLGMSFLGYGNIGEPRAIANKEPRIDGGYARLYIRLRRVVDEKHPDWNATRRFLDARGRMIKVFLAHMYQVYSWLYNGQAVLHYAAAYLNKPEFGAHDYVYMPVVDVEEGDEPTWWRELWDAYREKGIRPVRL
;
A
#
# COMPACT_ATOMS: atom_id res chain seq x y z
N MET A 1 -22.15 -2.31 -7.30
CA MET A 1 -20.95 -2.54 -8.14
C MET A 1 -19.67 -2.68 -7.31
N TRP A 2 -19.28 -1.67 -6.50
CA TRP A 2 -18.09 -1.79 -5.62
C TRP A 2 -18.17 -2.99 -4.66
N ASP A 3 -19.23 -3.10 -3.85
CA ASP A 3 -19.30 -4.13 -2.80
C ASP A 3 -19.37 -5.56 -3.33
N GLU A 4 -20.07 -5.75 -4.45
CA GLU A 4 -20.18 -7.04 -5.12
C GLU A 4 -18.81 -7.54 -5.59
N LYS A 5 -18.09 -6.72 -6.37
CA LYS A 5 -16.76 -7.08 -6.91
C LYS A 5 -15.71 -7.17 -5.82
N VAL A 6 -15.79 -6.35 -4.78
CA VAL A 6 -14.90 -6.47 -3.60
C VAL A 6 -15.18 -7.76 -2.81
N SER A 7 -16.42 -8.24 -2.78
CA SER A 7 -16.78 -9.49 -2.11
C SER A 7 -16.28 -10.69 -2.91
N GLU A 8 -16.44 -10.68 -4.23
CA GLU A 8 -15.84 -11.66 -5.15
C GLU A 8 -14.30 -11.69 -4.99
N LEU A 9 -13.67 -10.52 -5.03
CA LEU A 9 -12.23 -10.37 -4.83
C LEU A 9 -11.76 -10.92 -3.48
N ARG A 10 -12.57 -10.73 -2.42
CA ARG A 10 -12.27 -11.22 -1.07
C ARG A 10 -12.17 -12.74 -1.03
N VAL A 11 -13.07 -13.46 -1.69
CA VAL A 11 -13.04 -14.93 -1.74
C VAL A 11 -11.73 -15.43 -2.33
N VAL A 12 -11.35 -14.91 -3.51
CA VAL A 12 -10.12 -15.33 -4.20
C VAL A 12 -8.86 -14.94 -3.41
N VAL A 13 -8.88 -13.77 -2.77
CA VAL A 13 -7.78 -13.33 -1.90
C VAL A 13 -7.62 -14.24 -0.68
N ASP A 14 -8.71 -14.71 -0.09
CA ASP A 14 -8.68 -15.60 1.08
C ASP A 14 -8.06 -16.96 0.72
N GLU A 15 -8.40 -17.49 -0.45
CA GLU A 15 -7.77 -18.70 -1.01
C GLU A 15 -6.27 -18.48 -1.26
N LEU A 16 -5.89 -17.36 -1.87
CA LEU A 16 -4.49 -17.00 -2.10
C LEU A 16 -3.70 -16.91 -0.78
N ILE A 17 -4.28 -16.30 0.26
CA ILE A 17 -3.62 -16.16 1.57
C ILE A 17 -3.37 -17.55 2.19
N LYS A 18 -4.37 -18.43 2.16
CA LYS A 18 -4.23 -19.81 2.67
C LYS A 18 -3.11 -20.56 1.94
N LEU A 19 -3.09 -20.50 0.61
CA LEU A 19 -2.04 -21.11 -0.22
C LEU A 19 -0.64 -20.57 0.12
N GLU A 20 -0.51 -19.25 0.27
CA GLU A 20 0.76 -18.63 0.64
C GLU A 20 1.27 -19.09 2.01
N ASP A 21 0.39 -19.18 2.99
CA ASP A 21 0.76 -19.52 4.35
C ASP A 21 1.11 -21.01 4.47
N ASP A 22 0.37 -21.89 3.81
CA ASP A 22 0.71 -23.30 3.68
C ASP A 22 2.06 -23.48 2.98
N ARG A 23 2.31 -22.77 1.86
CA ARG A 23 3.59 -22.82 1.16
C ARG A 23 4.74 -22.30 2.01
N LYS A 24 4.55 -21.19 2.74
CA LYS A 24 5.58 -20.63 3.64
C LYS A 24 5.91 -21.63 4.75
N ARG A 25 4.89 -22.27 5.35
CA ARG A 25 5.07 -23.31 6.37
C ARG A 25 5.85 -24.50 5.83
N ASP A 26 5.46 -25.02 4.66
CA ASP A 26 6.13 -26.17 4.03
C ASP A 26 7.58 -25.83 3.66
N LYS A 27 7.84 -24.61 3.17
CA LYS A 27 9.20 -24.13 2.88
C LYS A 27 10.05 -24.07 4.15
N LEU A 28 9.53 -23.51 5.24
CA LEU A 28 10.23 -23.45 6.53
C LEU A 28 10.57 -24.86 7.03
N TRP A 29 9.64 -25.80 6.89
CA TRP A 29 9.84 -27.21 7.22
C TRP A 29 10.97 -27.84 6.40
N LEU A 30 10.96 -27.64 5.08
CA LEU A 30 12.00 -28.13 4.18
C LEU A 30 13.38 -27.53 4.50
N ASP A 31 13.44 -26.23 4.77
CA ASP A 31 14.69 -25.53 5.12
C ASP A 31 15.24 -26.00 6.48
N HIS A 32 14.37 -26.32 7.44
CA HIS A 32 14.77 -26.92 8.72
C HIS A 32 15.25 -28.38 8.55
N ALA A 33 14.53 -29.17 7.75
CA ALA A 33 14.88 -30.54 7.41
C ALA A 33 16.26 -30.67 6.78
N ARG A 34 16.57 -29.78 5.82
CA ARG A 34 17.87 -29.70 5.14
C ARG A 34 19.00 -29.40 6.12
N ARG A 35 18.79 -28.48 7.06
CA ARG A 35 19.78 -28.11 8.07
C ARG A 35 20.06 -29.23 9.08
N ASN A 36 19.03 -29.96 9.48
CA ASN A 36 19.16 -30.97 10.53
C ASN A 36 19.45 -32.40 10.03
N LYS A 37 19.53 -32.64 8.72
CA LYS A 37 19.74 -33.97 8.10
C LYS A 37 18.76 -35.08 8.56
N LYS A 38 17.65 -34.73 9.20
CA LYS A 38 16.70 -35.68 9.84
C LYS A 38 15.64 -36.28 8.90
N LEU A 39 15.64 -35.89 7.63
CA LEU A 39 14.58 -36.26 6.68
C LEU A 39 15.15 -37.07 5.52
N ARG A 40 14.47 -38.17 5.20
CA ARG A 40 14.74 -39.00 4.01
C ARG A 40 14.57 -38.16 2.73
N ASP A 41 15.30 -38.52 1.68
CA ASP A 41 15.34 -37.72 0.45
C ASP A 41 14.04 -37.78 -0.36
N ASP A 42 13.31 -38.90 -0.30
CA ASP A 42 11.96 -39.06 -0.88
C ASP A 42 10.99 -38.02 -0.32
N MET A 43 11.03 -37.81 0.99
CA MET A 43 10.16 -36.85 1.68
C MET A 43 10.56 -35.39 1.39
N LYS A 44 11.88 -35.09 1.29
CA LYS A 44 12.34 -33.77 0.84
C LYS A 44 11.82 -33.45 -0.57
N LYS A 45 11.87 -34.44 -1.47
CA LYS A 45 11.36 -34.31 -2.84
C LYS A 45 9.85 -34.07 -2.83
N TYR A 46 9.09 -34.86 -2.08
CA TYR A 46 7.64 -34.67 -1.93
C TYR A 46 7.26 -33.25 -1.46
N ILE A 47 7.93 -32.73 -0.42
CA ILE A 47 7.68 -31.37 0.08
C ILE A 47 8.05 -30.32 -0.96
N ALA A 48 9.17 -30.48 -1.68
CA ALA A 48 9.56 -29.58 -2.75
C ALA A 48 8.52 -29.54 -3.89
N ASP A 49 8.01 -30.70 -4.31
CA ASP A 49 6.98 -30.81 -5.33
C ASP A 49 5.65 -30.19 -4.87
N LYS A 50 5.29 -30.38 -3.60
CA LYS A 50 4.13 -29.71 -2.97
C LYS A 50 4.28 -28.18 -3.00
N ILE A 51 5.46 -27.66 -2.65
CA ILE A 51 5.76 -26.21 -2.73
C ILE A 51 5.62 -25.69 -4.17
N ASN A 52 6.09 -26.45 -5.16
CA ASN A 52 6.00 -26.05 -6.56
C ASN A 52 4.55 -26.02 -7.07
N ARG A 53 3.73 -27.01 -6.70
CA ARG A 53 2.28 -27.00 -6.99
C ARG A 53 1.59 -25.80 -6.37
N ALA A 54 1.86 -25.51 -5.09
CA ALA A 54 1.31 -24.34 -4.42
C ALA A 54 1.69 -23.02 -5.10
N LYS A 55 2.93 -22.88 -5.61
CA LYS A 55 3.33 -21.69 -6.40
C LYS A 55 2.57 -21.55 -7.72
N ALA A 56 2.32 -22.67 -8.41
CA ALA A 56 1.55 -22.66 -9.65
C ALA A 56 0.10 -22.24 -9.37
N GLU A 57 -0.50 -22.76 -8.31
CA GLU A 57 -1.84 -22.37 -7.85
C GLU A 57 -1.90 -20.90 -7.41
N GLU A 58 -0.92 -20.41 -6.63
CA GLU A 58 -0.81 -18.98 -6.30
C GLU A 58 -0.78 -18.10 -7.56
N THR A 59 -0.05 -18.53 -8.59
CA THR A 59 0.03 -17.79 -9.86
C THR A 59 -1.32 -17.77 -10.57
N ALA A 60 -2.07 -18.89 -10.55
CA ALA A 60 -3.43 -18.94 -11.08
C ALA A 60 -4.38 -18.00 -10.33
N ARG A 61 -4.31 -17.97 -8.99
CA ARG A 61 -5.14 -17.06 -8.16
C ARG A 61 -4.80 -15.59 -8.39
N VAL A 62 -3.52 -15.26 -8.62
CA VAL A 62 -3.14 -13.88 -8.98
C VAL A 62 -3.74 -13.46 -10.32
N LYS A 63 -3.78 -14.37 -11.31
CA LYS A 63 -4.44 -14.09 -12.61
C LYS A 63 -5.95 -13.90 -12.44
N GLU A 64 -6.59 -14.67 -11.57
CA GLU A 64 -8.01 -14.51 -11.24
C GLU A 64 -8.29 -13.17 -10.56
N ILE A 65 -7.47 -12.79 -9.57
CA ILE A 65 -7.49 -11.46 -8.95
C ILE A 65 -7.36 -10.37 -10.02
N GLU A 66 -6.42 -10.50 -10.96
CA GLU A 66 -6.23 -9.50 -12.02
C GLU A 66 -7.47 -9.34 -12.90
N LYS A 67 -8.19 -10.43 -13.20
CA LYS A 67 -9.45 -10.36 -13.95
C LYS A 67 -10.51 -9.57 -13.19
N ILE A 68 -10.74 -9.89 -11.92
CA ILE A 68 -11.71 -9.18 -11.07
C ILE A 68 -11.32 -7.71 -10.91
N LEU A 69 -10.03 -7.43 -10.75
CA LEU A 69 -9.51 -6.07 -10.60
C LEU A 69 -9.83 -5.18 -11.81
N LYS A 70 -9.85 -5.71 -13.04
CA LYS A 70 -10.21 -4.94 -14.24
C LYS A 70 -11.65 -4.43 -14.22
N GLU A 71 -12.51 -5.02 -13.40
CA GLU A 71 -13.91 -4.57 -13.21
C GLU A 71 -14.04 -3.55 -12.06
N ILE A 72 -12.96 -3.27 -11.33
CA ILE A 72 -12.94 -2.30 -10.23
C ILE A 72 -12.31 -1.00 -10.74
N LYS A 73 -13.10 0.07 -10.84
CA LYS A 73 -12.64 1.39 -11.34
C LYS A 73 -11.38 1.89 -10.65
N LEU A 74 -11.22 1.65 -9.34
CA LEU A 74 -10.03 2.11 -8.60
C LEU A 74 -8.74 1.46 -9.10
N TRP A 75 -8.82 0.22 -9.60
CA TRP A 75 -7.72 -0.43 -10.27
C TRP A 75 -7.61 -0.01 -11.73
N ASP A 76 -8.70 -0.13 -12.47
CA ASP A 76 -8.69 0.07 -13.91
C ASP A 76 -8.37 1.51 -14.31
N GLU A 77 -8.84 2.50 -13.55
CA GLU A 77 -8.62 3.91 -13.86
C GLU A 77 -7.35 4.49 -13.22
N TRP A 78 -6.81 3.85 -12.16
CA TRP A 78 -5.76 4.47 -11.35
C TRP A 78 -4.64 3.55 -10.90
N LEU A 79 -4.89 2.55 -10.04
CA LEU A 79 -3.80 1.82 -9.39
C LEU A 79 -2.89 1.09 -10.37
N LYS A 80 -3.38 0.67 -11.55
CA LYS A 80 -2.56 0.04 -12.58
C LYS A 80 -1.48 0.97 -13.16
N TYR A 81 -1.66 2.29 -13.04
CA TYR A 81 -0.73 3.32 -13.50
C TYR A 81 0.28 3.76 -12.43
N VAL A 82 0.24 3.18 -11.22
CA VAL A 82 1.16 3.55 -10.14
C VAL A 82 2.33 2.57 -10.09
N LYS A 83 3.55 3.07 -10.33
CA LYS A 83 4.77 2.25 -10.27
C LYS A 83 4.94 1.64 -8.89
N GLY A 84 5.16 0.33 -8.86
CA GLY A 84 5.29 -0.46 -7.63
C GLY A 84 3.98 -1.04 -7.11
N VAL A 85 2.83 -0.76 -7.73
CA VAL A 85 1.57 -1.45 -7.42
C VAL A 85 1.36 -2.62 -8.38
N GLY A 86 1.38 -3.84 -7.84
CA GLY A 86 1.05 -5.06 -8.59
C GLY A 86 -0.34 -5.60 -8.25
N PRO A 87 -0.97 -6.39 -9.14
CA PRO A 87 -2.34 -6.89 -8.96
C PRO A 87 -2.51 -7.71 -7.68
N LYS A 88 -1.48 -8.49 -7.31
CA LYS A 88 -1.47 -9.27 -6.06
C LYS A 88 -1.63 -8.42 -4.80
N LEU A 89 -0.85 -7.33 -4.68
CA LEU A 89 -0.91 -6.45 -3.50
C LEU A 89 -2.15 -5.54 -3.55
N ALA A 90 -2.50 -5.04 -4.74
CA ALA A 90 -3.71 -4.25 -4.93
C ALA A 90 -4.95 -5.08 -4.55
N GLY A 91 -5.09 -6.29 -5.07
CA GLY A 91 -6.20 -7.19 -4.77
C GLY A 91 -6.34 -7.46 -3.28
N LYS A 92 -5.23 -7.76 -2.60
CA LYS A 92 -5.21 -7.92 -1.14
C LYS A 92 -5.76 -6.68 -0.43
N ILE A 93 -5.20 -5.50 -0.73
CA ILE A 93 -5.60 -4.24 -0.09
C ILE A 93 -7.07 -3.91 -0.37
N LEU A 94 -7.49 -3.92 -1.64
CA LEU A 94 -8.86 -3.57 -2.05
C LEU A 94 -9.90 -4.55 -1.49
N SER A 95 -9.58 -5.84 -1.34
CA SER A 95 -10.50 -6.81 -0.74
C SER A 95 -10.89 -6.53 0.73
N ARG A 96 -10.08 -5.72 1.42
CA ARG A 96 -10.22 -5.43 2.86
C ARG A 96 -10.53 -3.98 3.19
N ILE A 97 -10.32 -3.06 2.25
CA ILE A 97 -10.73 -1.68 2.43
C ILE A 97 -12.26 -1.61 2.39
N ASP A 98 -12.79 -0.78 3.28
CA ASP A 98 -14.21 -0.53 3.43
C ASP A 98 -14.36 0.99 3.57
N PHE A 99 -14.74 1.63 2.46
CA PHE A 99 -14.86 3.09 2.39
C PHE A 99 -16.11 3.61 3.12
N GLU A 100 -17.11 2.76 3.37
CA GLU A 100 -18.28 3.11 4.17
C GLU A 100 -17.91 3.24 5.66
N LYS A 101 -17.04 2.35 6.15
CA LYS A 101 -16.46 2.44 7.50
C LYS A 101 -15.43 3.56 7.59
N ALA A 102 -14.63 3.76 6.56
CA ALA A 102 -13.59 4.77 6.51
C ALA A 102 -14.08 6.07 5.84
N LYS A 103 -15.05 6.76 6.45
CA LYS A 103 -15.73 7.98 5.93
C LYS A 103 -14.85 9.22 5.70
N SER A 104 -13.58 9.13 6.03
CA SER A 104 -12.60 10.17 5.74
C SER A 104 -11.23 9.53 5.55
N PRO A 105 -10.31 10.22 4.89
CA PRO A 105 -8.97 9.68 4.74
C PRO A 105 -8.21 9.45 6.05
N SER A 106 -8.44 10.28 7.07
CA SER A 106 -7.89 10.08 8.42
C SER A 106 -8.48 8.83 9.09
N SER A 107 -9.77 8.55 8.86
CA SER A 107 -10.38 7.30 9.31
C SER A 107 -9.86 6.09 8.51
N LEU A 108 -9.54 6.24 7.22
CA LEU A 108 -8.87 5.20 6.42
C LEU A 108 -7.46 4.89 6.96
N TRP A 109 -6.68 5.93 7.26
CA TRP A 109 -5.37 5.79 7.93
C TRP A 109 -5.46 5.03 9.26
N THR A 110 -6.51 5.31 10.03
CA THR A 110 -6.81 4.63 11.30
C THR A 110 -7.20 3.17 11.07
N TYR A 111 -8.13 2.93 10.14
CA TYR A 111 -8.62 1.61 9.74
C TYR A 111 -7.49 0.68 9.23
N CYS A 112 -6.50 1.26 8.56
CA CYS A 112 -5.28 0.58 8.11
C CYS A 112 -4.23 0.34 9.22
N GLY A 113 -4.47 0.82 10.45
CA GLY A 113 -3.63 0.54 11.62
C GLY A 113 -2.40 1.43 11.78
N TYR A 114 -2.43 2.62 11.19
CA TYR A 114 -1.33 3.58 11.28
C TYR A 114 -1.62 4.81 12.15
N ALA A 115 -2.81 4.88 12.77
CA ALA A 115 -3.14 5.95 13.71
C ALA A 115 -2.16 6.04 14.88
N VAL A 116 -2.02 7.26 15.39
CA VAL A 116 -1.32 7.56 16.64
C VAL A 116 -2.39 8.06 17.60
N ILE A 117 -2.62 7.34 18.68
CA ILE A 117 -3.59 7.66 19.73
C ILE A 117 -2.80 7.96 21.00
N ASN A 118 -3.01 9.13 21.60
CA ASN A 118 -2.31 9.59 22.80
C ASN A 118 -0.77 9.53 22.67
N GLY A 119 -0.26 10.00 21.52
CA GLY A 119 1.18 10.01 21.21
C GLY A 119 1.80 8.63 20.93
N LYS A 120 1.02 7.55 21.02
CA LYS A 120 1.49 6.17 20.78
C LYS A 120 0.89 5.59 19.51
N ARG A 121 1.71 4.90 18.72
CA ARG A 121 1.22 4.12 17.57
C ARG A 121 0.26 3.05 18.08
N THR A 122 -0.85 2.87 17.39
CA THR A 122 -1.82 1.83 17.73
C THR A 122 -1.17 0.45 17.65
N ARG A 123 -1.40 -0.35 18.70
CA ARG A 123 -0.95 -1.74 18.84
C ARG A 123 -2.13 -2.57 19.32
N PHE A 124 -2.15 -3.84 18.96
CA PHE A 124 -3.09 -4.79 19.53
C PHE A 124 -2.84 -4.89 21.04
N GLN A 125 -3.89 -4.72 21.81
CA GLN A 125 -3.90 -5.07 23.23
C GLN A 125 -4.64 -6.39 23.38
N ARG A 126 -4.06 -7.31 24.16
CA ARG A 126 -4.66 -8.62 24.37
C ARG A 126 -5.99 -8.44 25.11
N GLY A 127 -7.06 -9.00 24.55
CA GLY A 127 -8.42 -8.90 25.12
C GLY A 127 -9.24 -7.71 24.63
N GLU A 128 -8.64 -6.76 23.90
CA GLU A 128 -9.38 -5.63 23.31
C GLU A 128 -9.80 -5.91 21.87
N LYS A 129 -10.97 -5.38 21.50
CA LYS A 129 -11.43 -5.40 20.11
C LYS A 129 -10.53 -4.50 19.28
N SER A 130 -9.96 -5.03 18.20
CA SER A 130 -9.08 -4.25 17.35
C SER A 130 -9.81 -3.10 16.67
N ILE A 131 -9.23 -1.90 16.74
CA ILE A 131 -9.71 -0.70 16.05
C ILE A 131 -9.30 -0.67 14.56
N TYR A 132 -8.45 -1.60 14.12
CA TYR A 132 -7.92 -1.65 12.76
C TYR A 132 -7.76 -3.08 12.25
N ARG A 133 -7.59 -3.25 10.93
CA ARG A 133 -7.32 -4.57 10.33
C ARG A 133 -5.81 -4.87 10.27
N PRO A 134 -5.30 -5.92 10.95
CA PRO A 134 -3.86 -6.22 11.01
C PRO A 134 -3.23 -6.45 9.64
N GLU A 135 -3.97 -7.11 8.75
CA GLU A 135 -3.48 -7.53 7.44
C GLU A 135 -3.16 -6.33 6.55
N LEU A 136 -4.03 -5.29 6.58
CA LEU A 136 -3.82 -4.05 5.84
C LEU A 136 -2.51 -3.37 6.23
N LYS A 137 -2.17 -3.35 7.52
CA LYS A 137 -0.90 -2.77 8.00
C LYS A 137 0.31 -3.50 7.42
N SER A 138 0.26 -4.83 7.37
CA SER A 138 1.32 -5.66 6.79
C SER A 138 1.42 -5.45 5.27
N TRP A 139 0.29 -5.42 4.58
CA TRP A 139 0.27 -5.26 3.12
C TRP A 139 0.67 -3.86 2.67
N LEU A 140 0.29 -2.82 3.41
CA LEU A 140 0.74 -1.44 3.17
C LEU A 140 2.22 -1.26 3.49
N HIS A 141 2.75 -2.00 4.47
CA HIS A 141 4.20 -2.09 4.65
C HIS A 141 4.85 -2.63 3.37
N MET A 142 4.37 -3.77 2.85
CA MET A 142 4.92 -4.37 1.62
C MET A 142 4.76 -3.45 0.40
N LEU A 143 3.61 -2.78 0.29
CA LEU A 143 3.36 -1.80 -0.77
C LEU A 143 4.34 -0.63 -0.71
N GLY A 144 4.56 -0.07 0.49
CA GLY A 144 5.54 0.98 0.71
C GLY A 144 6.97 0.55 0.36
N MET A 145 7.32 -0.74 0.51
CA MET A 145 8.61 -1.27 0.05
C MET A 145 8.63 -1.41 -1.47
N SER A 146 7.50 -1.81 -2.06
CA SER A 146 7.33 -1.95 -3.51
C SER A 146 7.43 -0.61 -4.25
N PHE A 147 6.89 0.49 -3.69
CA PHE A 147 7.09 1.85 -4.20
C PHE A 147 8.57 2.27 -4.29
N LEU A 148 9.46 1.60 -3.57
CA LEU A 148 10.89 1.88 -3.58
C LEU A 148 11.68 0.80 -4.35
N GLY A 149 11.00 -0.17 -4.96
CA GLY A 149 11.62 -1.31 -5.66
C GLY A 149 12.23 -2.37 -4.74
N TYR A 150 11.74 -2.49 -3.50
CA TYR A 150 12.26 -3.37 -2.46
C TYR A 150 11.29 -4.46 -2.00
N GLY A 151 10.30 -4.84 -2.83
CA GLY A 151 9.14 -5.66 -2.45
C GLY A 151 9.38 -6.98 -1.69
N ASN A 152 10.59 -7.55 -1.73
CA ASN A 152 10.96 -8.78 -1.02
C ASN A 152 12.07 -8.63 0.05
N ILE A 153 12.51 -7.41 0.38
CA ILE A 153 13.58 -7.21 1.37
C ILE A 153 12.99 -7.16 2.78
N GLY A 154 13.33 -8.16 3.59
CA GLY A 154 12.72 -8.41 4.91
C GLY A 154 13.13 -7.44 6.02
N GLU A 155 14.22 -6.69 5.87
CA GLU A 155 14.74 -5.84 6.94
C GLU A 155 14.89 -4.37 6.51
N PRO A 156 14.11 -3.46 7.11
CA PRO A 156 14.27 -2.01 6.89
C PRO A 156 15.69 -1.51 7.10
N ARG A 157 16.45 -2.13 8.01
CA ARG A 157 17.87 -1.79 8.27
C ARG A 157 18.75 -1.97 7.03
N ALA A 158 18.52 -3.03 6.26
CA ALA A 158 19.32 -3.37 5.07
C ALA A 158 19.11 -2.39 3.90
N ILE A 159 18.11 -1.52 3.98
CA ILE A 159 17.75 -0.55 2.93
C ILE A 159 17.62 0.88 3.46
N ALA A 160 17.84 1.13 4.74
CA ALA A 160 17.53 2.41 5.38
C ALA A 160 18.28 3.61 4.76
N ASN A 161 19.46 3.35 4.17
CA ASN A 161 20.31 4.33 3.50
C ASN A 161 20.40 4.11 1.98
N LYS A 162 19.61 3.18 1.42
CA LYS A 162 19.62 2.93 -0.03
C LYS A 162 18.60 3.81 -0.72
N GLU A 163 18.96 4.30 -1.89
CA GLU A 163 18.05 5.05 -2.75
C GLU A 163 16.96 4.15 -3.34
N PRO A 164 15.77 4.66 -3.68
CA PRO A 164 14.77 3.88 -4.40
C PRO A 164 15.32 3.28 -5.69
N ARG A 165 14.92 2.04 -6.03
CA ARG A 165 15.33 1.36 -7.27
C ARG A 165 14.42 1.67 -8.47
N ILE A 166 13.36 2.43 -8.24
CA ILE A 166 12.38 2.82 -9.24
C ILE A 166 12.12 4.32 -9.14
N ASP A 167 11.81 4.94 -10.26
CA ASP A 167 11.44 6.36 -10.34
C ASP A 167 9.93 6.50 -10.63
N GLY A 168 9.14 6.32 -9.57
CA GLY A 168 7.70 6.62 -9.55
C GLY A 168 7.38 7.77 -8.61
N GLY A 169 6.19 8.35 -8.74
CA GLY A 169 5.79 9.54 -7.97
C GLY A 169 5.87 9.33 -6.46
N TYR A 170 5.53 8.14 -5.96
CA TYR A 170 5.71 7.82 -4.54
C TYR A 170 7.18 7.65 -4.14
N ALA A 171 8.04 7.15 -5.02
CA ALA A 171 9.48 7.06 -4.76
C ALA A 171 10.10 8.47 -4.66
N ARG A 172 9.74 9.38 -5.58
CA ARG A 172 10.16 10.79 -5.55
C ARG A 172 9.65 11.50 -4.30
N LEU A 173 8.38 11.29 -3.95
CA LEU A 173 7.82 11.80 -2.71
C LEU A 173 8.60 11.28 -1.49
N TYR A 174 8.93 9.99 -1.45
CA TYR A 174 9.74 9.42 -0.38
C TYR A 174 11.11 10.11 -0.27
N ILE A 175 11.82 10.35 -1.37
CA ILE A 175 13.11 11.05 -1.36
C ILE A 175 12.95 12.45 -0.74
N ARG A 176 11.93 13.21 -1.17
CA ARG A 176 11.63 14.54 -0.61
C ARG A 176 11.35 14.48 0.90
N LEU A 177 10.47 13.57 1.32
CA LEU A 177 10.13 13.37 2.72
C LEU A 177 11.34 12.92 3.54
N ARG A 178 12.22 12.10 2.95
CA ARG A 178 13.41 11.60 3.60
C ARG A 178 14.40 12.71 3.92
N ARG A 179 14.65 13.63 2.97
CA ARG A 179 15.48 14.83 3.20
C ARG A 179 14.97 15.65 4.39
N VAL A 180 13.66 15.96 4.40
CA VAL A 180 13.02 16.71 5.49
C VAL A 180 13.18 15.99 6.84
N VAL A 181 13.08 14.66 6.87
CA VAL A 181 13.25 13.89 8.11
C VAL A 181 14.71 13.82 8.54
N ASP A 182 15.65 13.71 7.60
CA ASP A 182 17.09 13.75 7.88
C ASP A 182 17.50 15.11 8.49
N GLU A 183 16.97 16.22 7.98
CA GLU A 183 17.19 17.58 8.50
C GLU A 183 16.56 17.81 9.87
N LYS A 184 15.30 17.40 10.06
CA LYS A 184 14.57 17.63 11.31
C LYS A 184 14.98 16.72 12.46
N HIS A 185 15.48 15.52 12.15
CA HIS A 185 15.80 14.49 13.13
C HIS A 185 17.18 13.87 12.88
N PRO A 186 18.26 14.67 12.95
CA PRO A 186 19.62 14.17 12.74
C PRO A 186 20.02 13.14 13.81
N ASP A 187 19.44 13.24 15.01
CA ASP A 187 19.63 12.35 16.17
C ASP A 187 19.04 10.94 15.97
N TRP A 188 18.11 10.76 15.03
CA TRP A 188 17.49 9.45 14.81
C TRP A 188 18.48 8.49 14.12
N ASN A 189 18.31 7.19 14.33
CA ASN A 189 19.01 6.24 13.47
C ASN A 189 18.38 6.20 12.06
N ALA A 190 19.17 5.77 11.08
CA ALA A 190 18.74 5.69 9.68
C ALA A 190 17.44 4.89 9.48
N THR A 191 17.24 3.82 10.24
CA THR A 191 16.03 2.98 10.14
C THR A 191 14.79 3.73 10.62
N ARG A 192 14.89 4.48 11.71
CA ARG A 192 13.78 5.28 12.24
C ARG A 192 13.38 6.36 11.24
N ARG A 193 14.35 7.06 10.65
CA ARG A 193 14.11 8.04 9.59
C ARG A 193 13.46 7.43 8.34
N PHE A 194 13.93 6.25 7.93
CA PHE A 194 13.38 5.49 6.80
C PHE A 194 11.91 5.16 7.05
N LEU A 195 11.61 4.60 8.23
CA LEU A 195 10.25 4.21 8.61
C LEU A 195 9.31 5.40 8.74
N ASP A 196 9.81 6.56 9.18
CA ASP A 196 9.02 7.80 9.26
C ASP A 196 8.68 8.35 7.88
N ALA A 197 9.69 8.57 7.02
CA ALA A 197 9.50 9.05 5.65
C ALA A 197 8.59 8.12 4.84
N ARG A 198 8.79 6.80 4.95
CA ARG A 198 7.92 5.81 4.32
C ARG A 198 6.50 5.84 4.88
N GLY A 199 6.35 6.01 6.19
CA GLY A 199 5.04 6.16 6.83
C GLY A 199 4.26 7.36 6.28
N ARG A 200 4.94 8.50 6.11
CA ARG A 200 4.36 9.70 5.49
C ARG A 200 4.01 9.48 4.02
N MET A 201 4.85 8.79 3.25
CA MET A 201 4.55 8.39 1.87
C MET A 201 3.27 7.51 1.80
N ILE A 202 3.16 6.48 2.64
CA ILE A 202 1.95 5.62 2.70
C ILE A 202 0.72 6.45 3.11
N LYS A 203 0.88 7.43 4.00
CA LYS A 203 -0.20 8.35 4.38
C LYS A 203 -0.73 9.13 3.18
N VAL A 204 0.16 9.63 2.32
CA VAL A 204 -0.22 10.31 1.06
C VAL A 204 -0.82 9.32 0.05
N PHE A 205 -0.31 8.09 -0.03
CA PHE A 205 -0.94 7.07 -0.88
C PHE A 205 -2.39 6.78 -0.48
N LEU A 206 -2.65 6.58 0.82
CA LEU A 206 -4.01 6.34 1.33
C LEU A 206 -4.90 7.58 1.16
N ALA A 207 -4.31 8.78 1.20
CA ALA A 207 -5.00 10.02 0.84
C ALA A 207 -5.52 9.99 -0.59
N HIS A 208 -4.62 9.72 -1.54
CA HIS A 208 -4.93 9.64 -2.95
C HIS A 208 -5.95 8.54 -3.23
N MET A 209 -5.82 7.39 -2.56
CA MET A 209 -6.79 6.30 -2.70
C MET A 209 -8.21 6.72 -2.30
N TYR A 210 -8.35 7.47 -1.21
CA TYR A 210 -9.65 7.99 -0.80
C TYR A 210 -10.17 9.05 -1.78
N GLN A 211 -9.30 9.94 -2.29
CA GLN A 211 -9.67 10.96 -3.28
C GLN A 211 -10.16 10.34 -4.58
N VAL A 212 -9.41 9.38 -5.12
CA VAL A 212 -9.77 8.70 -6.37
C VAL A 212 -11.05 7.89 -6.19
N TYR A 213 -11.21 7.18 -5.06
CA TYR A 213 -12.47 6.51 -4.76
C TYR A 213 -13.64 7.50 -4.73
N SER A 214 -13.51 8.61 -3.98
CA SER A 214 -14.56 9.61 -3.85
C SER A 214 -14.92 10.25 -5.20
N TRP A 215 -13.93 10.48 -6.06
CA TRP A 215 -14.17 10.99 -7.40
C TRP A 215 -14.88 9.96 -8.30
N LEU A 216 -14.30 8.77 -8.46
CA LEU A 216 -14.78 7.77 -9.43
C LEU A 216 -16.12 7.12 -9.06
N TYR A 217 -16.45 7.06 -7.78
CA TYR A 217 -17.68 6.42 -7.28
C TYR A 217 -18.73 7.43 -6.81
N ASN A 218 -18.32 8.58 -6.28
CA ASN A 218 -19.26 9.56 -5.70
C ASN A 218 -19.29 10.90 -6.46
N GLY A 219 -18.40 11.12 -7.44
CA GLY A 219 -18.29 12.41 -8.14
C GLY A 219 -17.80 13.55 -7.24
N GLN A 220 -17.09 13.23 -6.16
CA GLN A 220 -16.73 14.20 -5.11
C GLN A 220 -15.22 14.48 -5.09
N ALA A 221 -14.85 15.73 -5.37
CA ALA A 221 -13.49 16.24 -5.13
C ALA A 221 -13.29 16.53 -3.63
N VAL A 222 -12.80 15.52 -2.89
CA VAL A 222 -12.57 15.58 -1.44
C VAL A 222 -11.16 16.08 -1.12
N LEU A 223 -11.06 17.12 -0.29
CA LEU A 223 -9.77 17.61 0.21
C LEU A 223 -9.20 16.68 1.29
N HIS A 224 -7.91 16.37 1.19
CA HIS A 224 -7.22 15.54 2.17
C HIS A 224 -6.39 16.35 3.18
N TYR A 225 -6.66 16.19 4.47
CA TYR A 225 -5.95 16.90 5.53
C TYR A 225 -4.45 16.55 5.67
N ALA A 226 -3.94 15.40 5.21
CA ALA A 226 -2.47 15.18 5.16
C ALA A 226 -1.75 15.86 4.00
N ALA A 227 -2.46 16.32 2.96
CA ALA A 227 -1.88 17.33 2.07
C ALA A 227 -1.71 18.65 2.86
N ALA A 228 -2.61 18.94 3.80
CA ALA A 228 -2.53 20.05 4.75
C ALA A 228 -1.69 19.79 6.03
N TYR A 229 -1.33 18.55 6.40
CA TYR A 229 -0.47 18.26 7.57
C TYR A 229 1.02 18.39 7.23
N LEU A 230 1.34 18.47 5.94
CA LEU A 230 2.59 19.05 5.47
C LEU A 230 2.55 20.60 5.55
N ASN A 231 1.38 21.21 5.80
CA ASN A 231 1.12 22.66 5.90
C ASN A 231 0.87 23.11 7.35
N LYS A 232 1.77 22.79 8.29
CA LYS A 232 1.81 23.52 9.57
C LYS A 232 2.23 24.99 9.32
N PRO A 233 1.96 25.95 10.23
CA PRO A 233 2.29 27.39 10.03
C PRO A 233 3.77 27.67 9.75
N GLU A 234 4.66 26.85 10.29
CA GLU A 234 6.10 26.77 10.02
C GLU A 234 6.45 26.32 8.58
N PHE A 235 5.45 25.94 7.78
CA PHE A 235 5.49 25.48 6.38
C PHE A 235 4.38 26.09 5.49
N GLY A 236 3.75 27.20 5.93
CA GLY A 236 2.77 27.97 5.15
C GLY A 236 1.38 27.33 5.04
N ALA A 237 0.33 28.06 5.42
CA ALA A 237 -1.03 27.74 5.01
C ALA A 237 -1.09 27.94 3.49
N HIS A 238 -1.11 26.85 2.74
CA HIS A 238 -1.11 26.93 1.29
C HIS A 238 -2.34 26.29 0.70
N ASP A 239 -2.88 26.97 -0.31
CA ASP A 239 -4.06 26.61 -1.08
C ASP A 239 -3.82 25.43 -2.02
N TYR A 240 -3.02 24.42 -1.68
CA TYR A 240 -2.67 23.34 -2.62
C TYR A 240 -3.01 21.92 -2.15
N VAL A 241 -3.20 21.02 -3.12
CA VAL A 241 -3.41 19.59 -2.90
C VAL A 241 -2.49 18.77 -3.80
N TYR A 242 -1.81 17.77 -3.24
CA TYR A 242 -1.13 16.79 -4.08
C TYR A 242 -2.15 15.96 -4.83
N MET A 243 -1.99 15.89 -6.14
CA MET A 243 -2.83 15.06 -6.99
C MET A 243 -2.46 13.59 -6.85
N PRO A 244 -3.44 12.68 -6.97
CA PRO A 244 -3.19 11.26 -7.06
C PRO A 244 -2.07 10.94 -8.07
N VAL A 245 -1.07 10.17 -7.65
CA VAL A 245 0.05 9.79 -8.52
C VAL A 245 -0.47 8.99 -9.69
N VAL A 246 -0.10 9.38 -10.90
CA VAL A 246 -0.26 8.59 -12.14
C VAL A 246 1.12 8.61 -12.82
N ASP A 247 1.79 7.45 -12.88
CA ASP A 247 3.15 7.34 -13.42
C ASP A 247 3.12 7.11 -14.94
N VAL A 248 2.44 8.01 -15.64
CA VAL A 248 2.39 8.13 -17.11
C VAL A 248 3.18 9.36 -17.55
N GLU A 249 3.47 9.47 -18.85
CA GLU A 249 4.09 10.66 -19.42
C GLU A 249 3.18 11.89 -19.23
N GLU A 250 3.79 13.07 -19.18
CA GLU A 250 3.03 14.31 -19.05
C GLU A 250 2.20 14.54 -20.32
N GLY A 251 0.89 14.67 -20.16
CA GLY A 251 -0.04 14.72 -21.29
C GLY A 251 -0.83 13.43 -21.52
N ASP A 252 -0.46 12.33 -20.86
CA ASP A 252 -1.15 11.02 -20.98
C ASP A 252 -2.00 10.69 -19.74
N GLU A 253 -2.30 11.68 -18.90
CA GLU A 253 -3.11 11.47 -17.72
C GLU A 253 -4.55 11.06 -18.10
N PRO A 254 -5.16 10.11 -17.36
CA PRO A 254 -6.56 9.75 -17.54
C PRO A 254 -7.48 10.98 -17.42
N THR A 255 -8.58 10.97 -18.17
CA THR A 255 -9.56 12.08 -18.19
C THR A 255 -10.03 12.46 -16.78
N TRP A 256 -10.36 11.47 -15.94
CA TRP A 256 -10.82 11.70 -14.57
C TRP A 256 -9.80 12.50 -13.73
N TRP A 257 -8.50 12.36 -14.02
CA TRP A 257 -7.44 13.05 -13.29
C TRP A 257 -7.44 14.55 -13.62
N ARG A 258 -7.67 14.89 -14.89
CA ARG A 258 -7.80 16.27 -15.36
C ARG A 258 -9.08 16.92 -14.88
N GLU A 259 -10.19 16.20 -14.93
CA GLU A 259 -11.46 16.68 -14.37
C GLU A 259 -11.35 16.94 -12.87
N LEU A 260 -10.67 16.05 -12.13
CA LEU A 260 -10.41 16.25 -10.70
C LEU A 260 -9.48 17.45 -10.46
N TRP A 261 -8.47 17.67 -11.32
CA TRP A 261 -7.59 18.83 -11.28
C TRP A 261 -8.40 20.13 -11.41
N ASP A 262 -9.27 20.21 -12.41
CA ASP A 262 -10.11 21.39 -12.65
C ASP A 262 -11.13 21.59 -11.53
N ALA A 263 -11.74 20.52 -11.02
CA ALA A 263 -12.65 20.58 -9.88
C ALA A 263 -11.98 21.13 -8.61
N TYR A 264 -10.67 20.90 -8.41
CA TYR A 264 -9.94 21.56 -7.33
C TYR A 264 -9.74 23.06 -7.61
N ARG A 265 -9.39 23.43 -8.84
CA ARG A 265 -9.18 24.84 -9.23
C ARG A 265 -10.45 25.67 -9.08
N GLU A 266 -11.61 25.12 -9.45
CA GLU A 266 -12.92 25.75 -9.27
C GLU A 266 -13.23 26.04 -7.79
N LYS A 267 -12.72 25.19 -6.89
CA LYS A 267 -12.81 25.38 -5.44
C LYS A 267 -11.73 26.33 -4.87
N GLY A 268 -10.95 26.98 -5.72
CA GLY A 268 -9.83 27.84 -5.31
C GLY A 268 -8.62 27.07 -4.76
N ILE A 269 -8.56 25.75 -4.97
CA ILE A 269 -7.45 24.91 -4.53
C ILE A 269 -6.53 24.67 -5.72
N ARG A 270 -5.24 24.93 -5.55
CA ARG A 270 -4.14 24.67 -6.49
C ARG A 270 -3.73 23.19 -6.46
N PRO A 271 -4.16 22.35 -7.41
CA PRO A 271 -3.61 21.00 -7.54
C PRO A 271 -2.12 21.03 -7.91
N VAL A 272 -1.37 20.03 -7.43
CA VAL A 272 0.09 19.90 -7.63
C VAL A 272 0.43 18.45 -7.96
N ARG A 273 1.20 18.23 -9.03
CA ARG A 273 1.76 16.92 -9.39
C ARG A 273 2.98 16.57 -8.52
N LEU A 274 3.18 15.28 -8.24
CA LEU A 274 4.29 14.74 -7.43
C LEU A 274 5.57 14.41 -8.21
#